data_AF-A0A2A2CAY2-F1
#
_entry.id   AF-A0A2A2CAY2-F1
#
_cell.length_a   1.000
_cell.length_b   1.000
_cell.length_c   1.000
_cell.angle_alpha   90.00
_cell.angle_beta   90.00
_cell.angle_gamma   90.00
#
_symmetry.space_group_name_H-M   'P 1'
#
loop_
_entity.id
_entity.type
_entity.pdbx_description
1 polymer ?
#
loop_
_entity_poly.entity_id
_entity_poly.type
_entity_poly.pdbx_seq_one_letter_code
_entity_poly.pdbx_strand_id
1 'polypeptide(L)'
;MILFFYPYIMLCYSAGYALLQTLDGMGVISTNFVEMNAQGALLSSYWSPNKVAVVLGGCFLELFILLLPFVFLSSWILARKKGLIICFVLLITPGLLSLCHLLPAIQWLPLTYEIGGTGATGNAAGLGSLSFIGLLSGWILAVIISDIFATGEKFRQWTDIFLILTAVGNGLFWVSDREVTVGKTAYEKTITDINDAAKYLLFQVKDYSRMCDNNGLTEMSSCQWASYIQETLENIASTKSSVIEYVIPENLDTFYRIPEYYSNQVSPDKIRQEFQDFNKKLCPNKSLSKTITQLPSPSRWCQTPPPAYCNAIQEGKYKTGMSDRFAVANECVTTSLLRYRKVLLKEQARLSLSKNAPHYRWMWFIAMSFFIGGKIANVMTKIGNVENRLITEKHRVKFILLKTCGFIVRTLIRCAILFWKVFFSTINYIKRLKKIKHDT
;
A
#
# COMPACT_ATOMS: atom_id res chain seq x y z
N MET A 1 4.89 -26.39 -24.82
CA MET A 1 3.50 -25.87 -24.79
C MET A 1 3.28 -24.91 -23.62
N ILE A 2 3.58 -25.31 -22.36
CA ILE A 2 3.41 -24.45 -21.18
C ILE A 2 4.21 -23.14 -21.27
N LEU A 3 5.46 -23.20 -21.76
CA LEU A 3 6.30 -22.01 -21.98
C LEU A 3 5.66 -20.96 -22.90
N PHE A 4 4.88 -21.37 -23.92
CA PHE A 4 4.21 -20.43 -24.81
C PHE A 4 3.13 -19.62 -24.07
N PHE A 5 2.38 -20.27 -23.18
CA PHE A 5 1.29 -19.63 -22.44
C PHE A 5 1.74 -18.91 -21.16
N TYR A 6 2.96 -19.19 -20.70
CA TYR A 6 3.55 -18.61 -19.50
C TYR A 6 3.37 -17.09 -19.35
N PRO A 7 3.69 -16.23 -20.34
CA PRO A 7 3.56 -14.78 -20.18
C PRO A 7 2.11 -14.34 -19.96
N TYR A 8 1.11 -15.01 -20.56
CA TYR A 8 -0.31 -14.66 -20.38
C TYR A 8 -0.82 -15.08 -19.00
N ILE A 9 -0.42 -16.28 -18.54
CA ILE A 9 -0.77 -16.79 -17.22
C ILE A 9 -0.17 -15.89 -16.14
N MET A 10 1.12 -15.55 -16.26
CA MET A 10 1.80 -14.68 -15.29
C MET A 10 1.27 -13.24 -15.32
N LEU A 11 0.86 -12.72 -16.48
CA LEU A 11 0.19 -11.42 -16.58
C LEU A 11 -1.13 -11.42 -15.80
N CYS A 12 -1.98 -12.44 -15.99
CA CYS A 12 -3.26 -12.54 -15.28
C CYS A 12 -3.06 -12.79 -13.79
N TYR A 13 -2.11 -13.66 -13.42
CA TYR A 13 -1.80 -13.97 -12.03
C TYR A 13 -1.22 -12.76 -11.29
N SER A 14 -0.29 -12.03 -11.90
CA SER A 14 0.26 -10.79 -11.33
C SER A 14 -0.81 -9.71 -11.16
N ALA A 15 -1.74 -9.59 -12.11
CA ALA A 15 -2.90 -8.69 -11.98
C ALA A 15 -3.79 -9.08 -10.80
N GLY A 16 -4.11 -10.38 -10.66
CA GLY A 16 -4.86 -10.92 -9.53
C GLY A 16 -4.19 -10.66 -8.19
N TYR A 17 -2.86 -10.78 -8.13
CA TYR A 17 -2.07 -10.53 -6.94
C TYR A 17 -2.06 -9.05 -6.53
N ALA A 18 -1.88 -8.13 -7.48
CA ALA A 18 -1.93 -6.70 -7.21
C ALA A 18 -3.33 -6.25 -6.73
N LEU A 19 -4.38 -6.81 -7.32
CA LEU A 19 -5.75 -6.58 -6.85
C LEU A 19 -5.95 -7.14 -5.44
N LEU A 20 -5.48 -8.36 -5.16
CA LEU A 20 -5.55 -8.96 -3.83
C LEU A 20 -4.91 -8.04 -2.78
N GLN A 21 -3.69 -7.58 -3.02
CA GLN A 21 -2.97 -6.78 -2.05
C GLN A 21 -3.64 -5.43 -1.78
N THR A 22 -4.28 -4.85 -2.82
CA THR A 22 -5.09 -3.64 -2.67
C THR A 22 -6.36 -3.91 -1.84
N LEU A 23 -7.07 -5.02 -2.12
CA LEU A 23 -8.30 -5.39 -1.41
C LEU A 23 -8.05 -5.81 0.05
N ASP A 24 -6.96 -6.53 0.31
CA ASP A 24 -6.50 -6.90 1.65
C ASP A 24 -6.03 -5.68 2.44
N GLY A 25 -5.31 -4.77 1.77
CA GLY A 25 -4.91 -3.48 2.35
C GLY A 25 -6.09 -2.59 2.76
N MET A 26 -7.22 -2.67 2.05
CA MET A 26 -8.47 -1.98 2.41
C MET A 26 -9.32 -2.74 3.42
N GLY A 27 -8.96 -3.99 3.78
CA GLY A 27 -9.74 -4.84 4.68
C GLY A 27 -11.01 -5.43 4.06
N VAL A 28 -11.13 -5.45 2.73
CA VAL A 28 -12.29 -6.01 2.01
C VAL A 28 -12.20 -7.54 1.92
N ILE A 29 -10.98 -8.06 1.76
CA ILE A 29 -10.69 -9.50 1.69
C ILE A 29 -9.61 -9.80 2.73
N SER A 30 -9.67 -10.95 3.39
CA SER A 30 -8.61 -11.42 4.28
C SER A 30 -7.77 -12.49 3.60
N THR A 31 -6.44 -12.42 3.75
CA THR A 31 -5.52 -13.51 3.40
C THR A 31 -5.26 -14.49 4.55
N ASN A 32 -5.83 -14.22 5.73
CA ASN A 32 -5.86 -15.12 6.88
C ASN A 32 -7.15 -15.95 6.86
N PHE A 33 -7.00 -17.27 6.94
CA PHE A 33 -8.09 -18.23 6.98
C PHE A 33 -8.15 -18.90 8.35
N VAL A 34 -9.37 -19.09 8.84
CA VAL A 34 -9.65 -19.82 10.07
C VAL A 34 -10.39 -21.09 9.69
N GLU A 35 -9.89 -22.24 10.14
CA GLU A 35 -10.58 -23.51 10.01
C GLU A 35 -11.35 -23.78 11.30
N MET A 36 -12.65 -24.00 11.19
CA MET A 36 -13.53 -24.38 12.30
C MET A 36 -14.07 -25.78 12.07
N ASN A 37 -14.29 -26.54 13.15
CA ASN A 37 -14.99 -27.81 13.06
C ASN A 37 -16.51 -27.60 12.87
N ALA A 38 -17.25 -28.69 12.63
CA ALA A 38 -18.71 -28.65 12.46
C ALA A 38 -19.47 -28.14 13.71
N GLN A 39 -18.81 -28.11 14.87
CA GLN A 39 -19.31 -27.62 16.15
C GLN A 39 -18.93 -26.16 16.43
N GLY A 40 -18.26 -25.48 15.49
CA GLY A 40 -17.84 -24.08 15.61
C GLY A 40 -16.56 -23.83 16.42
N ALA A 41 -15.84 -24.88 16.84
CA ALA A 41 -14.56 -24.75 17.52
C ALA A 41 -13.42 -24.52 16.51
N LEU A 42 -12.51 -23.60 16.83
CA LEU A 42 -11.38 -23.24 16.00
C LEU A 42 -10.34 -24.37 15.99
N LEU A 43 -10.14 -24.99 14.83
CA LEU A 43 -9.16 -26.06 14.61
C LEU A 43 -7.78 -25.49 14.29
N SER A 44 -7.72 -24.52 13.37
CA SER A 44 -6.46 -23.95 12.91
C SER A 44 -6.67 -22.54 12.35
N SER A 45 -5.58 -21.79 12.21
CA SER A 45 -5.56 -20.59 11.37
C SER A 45 -4.29 -20.60 10.54
N TYR A 46 -4.39 -20.28 9.25
CA TYR A 46 -3.25 -20.21 8.36
C TYR A 46 -3.35 -19.02 7.41
N TRP A 47 -2.19 -18.53 6.98
CA TRP A 47 -2.06 -17.42 6.05
C TRP A 47 -1.70 -17.95 4.66
N SER A 48 -2.47 -17.57 3.63
CA SER A 48 -2.22 -18.01 2.24
C SER A 48 -2.71 -17.01 1.19
N PRO A 49 -1.89 -16.02 0.81
CA PRO A 49 -2.22 -15.09 -0.26
C PRO A 49 -2.45 -15.79 -1.61
N ASN A 50 -1.68 -16.85 -1.87
CA ASN A 50 -1.74 -17.58 -3.15
C ASN A 50 -3.12 -18.19 -3.39
N LYS A 51 -3.82 -18.64 -2.35
CA LYS A 51 -5.16 -19.22 -2.47
C LYS A 51 -6.15 -18.25 -3.12
N VAL A 52 -6.12 -16.98 -2.71
CA VAL A 52 -6.99 -15.94 -3.28
C VAL A 52 -6.44 -15.41 -4.60
N ALA A 53 -5.13 -15.22 -4.70
CA ALA A 53 -4.50 -14.69 -5.91
C ALA A 53 -4.72 -15.61 -7.13
N VAL A 54 -4.73 -16.93 -6.94
CA VAL A 54 -5.02 -17.89 -8.02
C VAL A 54 -6.47 -17.74 -8.50
N VAL A 55 -7.42 -17.56 -7.60
CA VAL A 55 -8.84 -17.35 -7.97
C VAL A 55 -8.99 -16.04 -8.75
N LEU A 56 -8.45 -14.93 -8.23
CA LEU A 56 -8.51 -13.64 -8.92
C LEU A 56 -7.79 -13.67 -10.27
N GLY A 57 -6.61 -14.29 -10.33
CA GLY A 57 -5.88 -14.49 -11.58
C GLY A 57 -6.65 -15.35 -12.58
N GLY A 58 -7.37 -16.37 -12.11
CA GLY A 58 -8.28 -17.18 -12.92
C GLY A 58 -9.43 -16.35 -13.50
N CYS A 59 -10.07 -15.50 -12.69
CA CYS A 59 -11.11 -14.58 -13.18
C CYS A 59 -10.57 -13.61 -14.26
N PHE A 60 -9.34 -13.10 -14.10
CA PHE A 60 -8.72 -12.28 -15.13
C PHE A 60 -8.39 -13.05 -16.41
N LEU A 61 -7.99 -14.32 -16.28
CA LEU A 61 -7.76 -15.19 -17.44
C LEU A 61 -9.06 -15.46 -18.21
N GLU A 62 -10.16 -15.76 -17.49
CA GLU A 62 -11.50 -15.92 -18.08
C GLU A 62 -11.96 -14.63 -18.78
N LEU A 63 -11.77 -13.47 -18.14
CA LEU A 63 -12.06 -12.18 -18.74
C LEU A 63 -11.23 -11.97 -20.01
N PHE A 64 -9.93 -12.29 -20.00
CA PHE A 64 -9.07 -12.15 -21.16
C PHE A 64 -9.54 -13.03 -22.33
N ILE A 65 -9.93 -14.29 -22.04
CA ILE A 65 -10.50 -15.21 -23.02
C ILE A 65 -11.81 -14.65 -23.59
N LEU A 66 -12.67 -14.08 -22.74
CA LEU A 66 -13.92 -13.44 -23.15
C LEU A 66 -13.67 -12.22 -24.04
N LEU A 67 -12.62 -11.44 -23.78
CA LEU A 67 -12.27 -10.24 -24.53
C LEU A 67 -11.66 -10.55 -25.91
N LEU A 68 -10.97 -11.69 -26.10
CA LEU A 68 -10.33 -12.08 -27.37
C LEU A 68 -11.21 -11.88 -28.63
N PRO A 69 -12.44 -12.42 -28.73
CA PRO A 69 -13.28 -12.22 -29.91
C PRO A 69 -13.57 -10.74 -30.18
N PHE A 70 -13.70 -9.92 -29.13
CA PHE A 70 -13.92 -8.48 -29.27
C PHE A 70 -12.65 -7.73 -29.66
N VAL A 71 -11.46 -8.19 -29.28
CA VAL A 71 -10.18 -7.66 -29.76
C VAL A 71 -10.05 -7.89 -31.28
N PHE A 72 -10.36 -9.09 -31.76
CA PHE A 72 -10.36 -9.38 -33.20
C PHE A 72 -11.41 -8.55 -33.95
N LEU A 73 -12.63 -8.43 -33.40
CA LEU A 73 -13.69 -7.61 -33.97
C LEU A 73 -13.25 -6.14 -34.08
N SER A 74 -12.71 -5.57 -33.01
CA SER A 74 -12.22 -4.18 -32.96
C SER A 74 -11.08 -3.94 -33.96
N SER A 75 -10.15 -4.88 -34.06
CA SER A 75 -9.05 -4.82 -35.03
C SER A 75 -9.55 -4.88 -36.48
N TRP A 76 -10.57 -5.70 -36.74
CA TRP A 76 -11.21 -5.79 -38.05
C TRP A 76 -11.98 -4.50 -38.42
N ILE A 77 -12.65 -3.87 -37.46
CA ILE A 77 -13.29 -2.55 -37.65
C ILE A 77 -12.24 -1.51 -38.08
N LEU A 78 -11.12 -1.45 -37.35
CA LEU A 78 -10.07 -0.45 -37.61
C LEU A 78 -9.40 -0.63 -38.97
N ALA A 79 -8.90 -1.83 -39.28
CA ALA A 79 -8.03 -2.04 -40.44
C ALA A 79 -8.32 -3.32 -41.26
N ARG A 80 -9.52 -3.90 -41.13
CA ARG A 80 -9.98 -5.08 -41.90
C ARG A 80 -9.01 -6.27 -41.74
N LYS A 81 -8.64 -6.92 -42.86
CA LYS A 81 -7.70 -8.06 -42.88
C LYS A 81 -6.31 -7.67 -42.33
N LYS A 82 -5.82 -6.47 -42.64
CA LYS A 82 -4.53 -5.99 -42.12
C LYS A 82 -4.55 -5.87 -40.59
N GLY A 83 -5.65 -5.32 -40.04
CA GLY A 83 -5.85 -5.24 -38.60
C GLY A 83 -5.87 -6.60 -37.91
N LEU A 84 -6.56 -7.58 -38.51
CA LEU A 84 -6.57 -8.96 -37.99
C LEU A 84 -5.18 -9.60 -38.00
N ILE A 85 -4.39 -9.42 -39.06
CA ILE A 85 -3.02 -9.94 -39.14
C ILE A 85 -2.14 -9.30 -38.06
N ILE A 86 -2.18 -7.97 -37.93
CA ILE A 86 -1.42 -7.25 -36.91
C ILE A 86 -1.80 -7.73 -35.51
N CYS A 87 -3.10 -7.84 -35.23
CA CYS A 87 -3.60 -8.34 -33.94
C CYS A 87 -3.12 -9.77 -33.66
N PHE A 88 -3.17 -10.65 -34.65
CA PHE A 88 -2.72 -12.04 -34.50
C PHE A 88 -1.22 -12.12 -34.21
N VAL A 89 -0.41 -11.35 -34.93
CA VAL A 89 1.04 -11.26 -34.70
C VAL A 89 1.32 -10.75 -33.28
N LEU A 90 0.66 -9.66 -32.86
CA LEU A 90 0.83 -9.10 -31.52
C LEU A 90 0.43 -10.09 -30.42
N LEU A 91 -0.68 -10.83 -30.61
CA LEU A 91 -1.14 -11.81 -29.63
C LEU A 91 -0.23 -13.02 -29.50
N ILE A 92 0.50 -13.41 -30.56
CA ILE A 92 1.39 -14.59 -30.53
C ILE A 92 2.82 -14.24 -30.12
N THR A 93 3.24 -12.99 -30.34
CA THR A 93 4.62 -12.54 -30.12
C THR A 93 5.12 -12.84 -28.69
N PRO A 94 4.38 -12.54 -27.59
CA PRO A 94 4.85 -12.84 -26.24
C PRO A 94 5.12 -14.34 -26.03
N GLY A 95 4.24 -15.21 -26.55
CA GLY A 95 4.42 -16.65 -26.45
C GLY A 95 5.61 -17.17 -27.25
N LEU A 96 5.87 -16.61 -28.45
CA LEU A 96 7.07 -16.96 -29.23
C LEU A 96 8.35 -16.48 -28.54
N LEU A 97 8.38 -15.26 -28.02
CA LEU A 97 9.53 -14.74 -27.26
C LEU A 97 9.83 -15.59 -26.03
N SER A 98 8.79 -16.11 -25.37
CA SER A 98 8.92 -17.05 -24.24
C SER A 98 9.53 -18.39 -24.65
N LEU A 99 9.10 -18.95 -25.78
CA LEU A 99 9.69 -20.19 -26.32
C LEU A 99 11.16 -20.01 -26.71
N CYS A 100 11.53 -18.83 -27.20
CA CYS A 100 12.92 -18.51 -27.57
C CYS A 100 13.77 -18.05 -26.37
N HIS A 101 13.24 -18.02 -25.14
CA HIS A 101 13.91 -17.47 -23.96
C HIS A 101 14.41 -16.01 -24.14
N LEU A 102 13.74 -15.24 -25.01
CA LEU A 102 14.05 -13.83 -25.30
C LEU A 102 13.26 -12.85 -24.43
N LEU A 103 12.34 -13.34 -23.60
CA LEU A 103 11.65 -12.51 -22.61
C LEU A 103 12.62 -12.10 -21.50
N PRO A 104 12.70 -10.80 -21.15
CA PRO A 104 13.45 -10.37 -19.98
C PRO A 104 12.92 -11.06 -18.72
N ALA A 105 13.79 -11.22 -17.72
CA ALA A 105 13.40 -11.71 -16.41
C ALA A 105 12.49 -10.69 -15.72
N ILE A 106 11.18 -10.79 -15.99
CA ILE A 106 10.16 -9.92 -15.38
C ILE A 106 9.87 -10.46 -13.99
N GLN A 107 10.00 -9.59 -13.00
CA GLN A 107 9.59 -9.88 -11.65
C GLN A 107 8.06 -9.75 -11.53
N TRP A 108 7.35 -10.83 -11.84
CA TRP A 108 5.88 -10.87 -11.87
C TRP A 108 5.21 -10.73 -10.50
N LEU A 109 5.89 -11.13 -9.43
CA LEU A 109 5.36 -11.11 -8.06
C LEU A 109 6.24 -10.24 -7.16
N PRO A 110 5.66 -9.56 -6.14
CA PRO A 110 6.45 -8.84 -5.16
C PRO A 110 7.30 -9.80 -4.32
N LEU A 111 8.45 -9.32 -3.83
CA LEU A 111 9.33 -10.10 -2.94
C LEU A 111 8.71 -10.30 -1.55
N THR A 112 7.89 -9.34 -1.13
CA THR A 112 7.27 -9.31 0.20
C THR A 112 5.78 -9.01 0.06
N TYR A 113 4.97 -9.71 0.84
CA TYR A 113 3.55 -9.43 0.99
C TYR A 113 3.32 -8.69 2.30
N GLU A 114 2.61 -7.57 2.27
CA GLU A 114 2.30 -6.80 3.46
C GLU A 114 0.83 -7.00 3.85
N ILE A 115 0.61 -7.70 4.97
CA ILE A 115 -0.73 -7.93 5.53
C ILE A 115 -1.25 -6.63 6.13
N GLY A 116 -2.39 -6.14 5.64
CA GLY A 116 -2.97 -4.88 6.12
C GLY A 116 -2.04 -3.67 5.98
N GLY A 117 -1.08 -3.73 5.05
CA GLY A 117 -0.01 -2.74 4.86
C GLY A 117 -0.55 -1.36 4.49
N THR A 118 -0.02 -0.33 5.12
CA THR A 118 -0.25 1.08 4.76
C THR A 118 0.45 1.36 3.43
N GLY A 119 -0.29 1.33 2.33
CA GLY A 119 0.19 1.79 1.02
C GLY A 119 0.98 0.79 0.16
N ALA A 120 1.10 -0.49 0.56
CA ALA A 120 1.64 -1.52 -0.31
C ALA A 120 0.55 -2.02 -1.28
N THR A 121 0.67 -1.72 -2.57
CA THR A 121 -0.34 -2.02 -3.60
C THR A 121 0.08 -3.11 -4.59
N GLY A 122 1.09 -3.89 -4.21
CA GLY A 122 1.72 -4.91 -5.05
C GLY A 122 2.99 -4.41 -5.72
N ASN A 123 3.36 -5.02 -6.84
CA ASN A 123 4.54 -4.67 -7.62
C ASN A 123 4.17 -3.93 -8.92
N ALA A 124 5.17 -3.30 -9.54
CA ALA A 124 5.00 -2.58 -10.81
C ALA A 124 4.46 -3.48 -11.93
N ALA A 125 4.89 -4.75 -11.99
CA ALA A 125 4.42 -5.69 -13.01
C ALA A 125 2.93 -6.00 -12.86
N GLY A 126 2.45 -6.31 -11.65
CA GLY A 126 1.04 -6.62 -11.41
C GLY A 126 0.11 -5.42 -11.64
N LEU A 127 0.52 -4.23 -11.20
CA LEU A 127 -0.21 -2.99 -11.47
C LEU A 127 -0.21 -2.62 -12.95
N GLY A 128 0.91 -2.84 -13.64
CA GLY A 128 1.03 -2.71 -15.09
C GLY A 128 0.09 -3.68 -15.83
N SER A 129 0.01 -4.94 -15.38
CA SER A 129 -0.91 -5.94 -15.92
C SER A 129 -2.38 -5.51 -15.75
N LEU A 130 -2.78 -5.03 -14.55
CA LEU A 130 -4.13 -4.51 -14.31
C LEU A 130 -4.45 -3.31 -15.20
N SER A 131 -3.52 -2.36 -15.29
CA SER A 131 -3.68 -1.19 -16.16
C SER A 131 -3.80 -1.59 -17.63
N PHE A 132 -3.02 -2.57 -18.08
CA PHE A 132 -3.10 -3.09 -19.46
C PHE A 132 -4.47 -3.74 -19.74
N ILE A 133 -4.99 -4.55 -18.82
CA ILE A 133 -6.32 -5.17 -18.97
C ILE A 133 -7.42 -4.09 -19.02
N GLY A 134 -7.34 -3.08 -18.14
CA GLY A 134 -8.28 -1.95 -18.16
C GLY A 134 -8.20 -1.16 -19.47
N LEU A 135 -7.00 -0.87 -19.96
CA LEU A 135 -6.74 -0.20 -21.23
C LEU A 135 -7.31 -0.99 -22.41
N LEU A 136 -7.05 -2.31 -22.46
CA LEU A 136 -7.58 -3.17 -23.50
C LEU A 136 -9.11 -3.17 -23.51
N SER A 137 -9.73 -3.25 -22.32
CA SER A 137 -11.18 -3.22 -22.17
C SER A 137 -11.78 -1.89 -22.66
N GLY A 138 -11.18 -0.77 -22.27
CA GLY A 138 -11.62 0.56 -22.71
C GLY A 138 -11.42 0.80 -24.21
N TRP A 139 -10.31 0.30 -24.75
CA TRP A 139 -10.03 0.34 -26.19
C TRP A 139 -11.08 -0.43 -27.00
N ILE A 140 -11.37 -1.67 -26.61
CA ILE A 140 -12.40 -2.51 -27.25
C ILE A 140 -13.75 -1.77 -27.25
N LEU A 141 -14.17 -1.29 -26.08
CA LEU A 141 -15.48 -0.67 -25.94
C LEU A 141 -15.59 0.58 -26.81
N ALA A 142 -14.57 1.45 -26.81
CA ALA A 142 -14.59 2.68 -27.59
C ALA A 142 -14.60 2.43 -29.11
N VAL A 143 -13.83 1.45 -29.61
CA VAL A 143 -13.87 1.08 -31.04
C VAL A 143 -15.26 0.58 -31.43
N ILE A 144 -15.87 -0.28 -30.60
CA ILE A 144 -17.21 -0.83 -30.87
C ILE A 144 -18.28 0.27 -30.83
N ILE A 145 -18.27 1.14 -29.82
CA ILE A 145 -19.18 2.29 -29.71
C ILE A 145 -19.03 3.20 -30.93
N SER A 146 -17.79 3.46 -31.35
CA SER A 146 -17.51 4.30 -32.50
C SER A 146 -18.10 3.72 -33.80
N ASP A 147 -18.01 2.41 -34.02
CA ASP A 147 -18.64 1.74 -35.17
C ASP A 147 -20.17 1.72 -35.07
N ILE A 148 -20.74 1.44 -33.89
CA ILE A 148 -22.19 1.30 -33.71
C ILE A 148 -22.91 2.63 -33.85
N PHE A 149 -22.37 3.70 -33.26
CA PHE A 149 -23.04 4.99 -33.20
C PHE A 149 -22.52 6.00 -34.24
N ALA A 150 -21.49 5.63 -35.02
CA ALA A 150 -20.79 6.56 -35.91
C ALA A 150 -20.41 7.85 -35.17
N THR A 151 -19.84 7.68 -33.98
CA THR A 151 -19.57 8.78 -33.06
C THR A 151 -18.56 9.75 -33.70
N GLY A 152 -19.03 10.92 -34.12
CA GLY A 152 -18.17 11.97 -34.64
C GLY A 152 -17.36 12.69 -33.55
N GLU A 153 -16.86 13.88 -33.88
CA GLU A 153 -15.98 14.68 -33.01
C GLU A 153 -16.54 14.98 -31.61
N LYS A 154 -17.87 15.03 -31.41
CA LYS A 154 -18.48 15.26 -30.09
C LYS A 154 -18.11 14.19 -29.05
N PHE A 155 -18.07 12.92 -29.45
CA PHE A 155 -17.68 11.83 -28.54
C PHE A 155 -16.20 11.91 -28.15
N ARG A 156 -15.34 12.34 -29.09
CA ARG A 156 -13.92 12.56 -28.84
C ARG A 156 -13.71 13.68 -27.82
N GLN A 157 -14.44 14.78 -27.96
CA GLN A 157 -14.41 15.89 -27.01
C GLN A 157 -14.84 15.45 -25.60
N TRP A 158 -15.87 14.62 -25.46
CA TRP A 158 -16.25 14.06 -24.16
C TRP A 158 -15.13 13.22 -23.53
N THR A 159 -14.49 12.33 -24.31
CA THR A 159 -13.35 11.55 -23.79
C THR A 159 -12.18 12.45 -23.37
N ASP A 160 -11.98 13.58 -24.06
CA ASP A 160 -10.92 14.54 -23.73
C ASP A 160 -11.21 15.31 -22.45
N ILE A 161 -12.47 15.68 -22.20
CA ILE A 161 -12.88 16.28 -20.93
C ILE A 161 -12.60 15.32 -19.76
N PHE A 162 -12.96 14.04 -19.88
CA PHE A 162 -12.68 13.05 -18.83
C PHE A 162 -11.17 12.88 -18.59
N LEU A 163 -10.35 12.84 -19.64
CA LEU A 163 -8.89 12.76 -19.49
C LEU A 163 -8.31 13.99 -18.80
N ILE A 164 -8.78 15.20 -19.13
CA ILE A 164 -8.32 16.44 -18.52
C ILE A 164 -8.71 16.47 -17.04
N LEU A 165 -9.97 16.14 -16.71
CA LEU A 165 -10.42 16.05 -15.32
C LEU A 165 -9.56 15.09 -14.51
N THR A 166 -9.17 13.98 -15.11
CA THR A 166 -8.28 13.05 -14.42
C THR A 166 -6.83 13.50 -14.36
N ALA A 167 -6.31 14.19 -15.38
CA ALA A 167 -4.99 14.78 -15.28
C ALA A 167 -4.90 15.73 -14.08
N VAL A 168 -5.96 16.51 -13.83
CA VAL A 168 -6.09 17.35 -12.62
C VAL A 168 -6.14 16.48 -11.35
N GLY A 169 -6.95 15.42 -11.33
CA GLY A 169 -7.02 14.47 -10.21
C GLY A 169 -5.66 13.83 -9.88
N ASN A 170 -4.90 13.44 -10.89
CA ASN A 170 -3.54 12.90 -10.74
C ASN A 170 -2.58 13.95 -10.13
N GLY A 171 -2.74 15.22 -10.48
CA GLY A 171 -1.99 16.32 -9.86
C GLY A 171 -2.28 16.45 -8.36
N LEU A 172 -3.54 16.41 -7.96
CA LEU A 172 -3.95 16.44 -6.53
C LEU A 172 -3.37 15.25 -5.77
N PHE A 173 -3.50 14.07 -6.37
CA PHE A 173 -2.92 12.85 -5.84
C PHE A 173 -1.39 13.02 -5.68
N TRP A 174 -0.67 13.56 -6.66
CA TRP A 174 0.79 13.72 -6.57
C TRP A 174 1.22 14.63 -5.40
N VAL A 175 0.48 15.72 -5.17
CA VAL A 175 0.72 16.60 -4.02
C VAL A 175 0.50 15.84 -2.71
N SER A 176 -0.57 15.07 -2.61
CA SER A 176 -0.86 14.25 -1.42
C SER A 176 0.23 13.19 -1.17
N ASP A 177 0.75 12.52 -2.19
CA ASP A 177 1.85 11.55 -2.04
C ASP A 177 3.13 12.22 -1.54
N ARG A 178 3.42 13.42 -2.05
CA ARG A 178 4.59 14.18 -1.62
C ARG A 178 4.48 14.52 -0.14
N GLU A 179 3.30 14.93 0.31
CA GLU A 179 3.03 15.23 1.73
C GLU A 179 3.20 14.00 2.62
N VAL A 180 2.65 12.84 2.22
CA VAL A 180 2.77 11.57 2.96
C VAL A 180 4.23 11.10 3.00
N THR A 181 4.96 11.22 1.90
CA THR A 181 6.38 10.83 1.82
C THR A 181 7.25 11.70 2.72
N VAL A 182 7.01 13.01 2.74
CA VAL A 182 7.68 13.94 3.67
C VAL A 182 7.33 13.58 5.13
N GLY A 183 6.08 13.23 5.41
CA GLY A 183 5.67 12.75 6.74
C GLY A 183 6.40 11.46 7.17
N LYS A 184 6.49 10.46 6.28
CA LYS A 184 7.18 9.19 6.55
C LYS A 184 8.68 9.38 6.79
N THR A 185 9.34 10.20 5.97
CA THR A 185 10.77 10.50 6.16
C THR A 185 11.03 11.29 7.44
N ALA A 186 10.16 12.23 7.80
CA ALA A 186 10.25 12.94 9.08
C ALA A 186 10.04 12.01 10.28
N TYR A 187 9.10 11.06 10.15
CA TYR A 187 8.83 10.04 11.16
C TYR A 187 10.04 9.11 11.36
N GLU A 188 10.62 8.58 10.28
CA GLU A 188 11.83 7.74 10.33
C GLU A 188 13.02 8.50 10.93
N LYS A 189 13.22 9.76 10.54
CA LYS A 189 14.26 10.61 11.11
C LYS A 189 14.07 10.83 12.61
N THR A 190 12.84 11.06 13.06
CA THR A 190 12.53 11.25 14.49
C THR A 190 12.88 9.99 15.29
N ILE A 191 12.69 8.80 14.73
CA ILE A 191 13.10 7.54 15.37
C ILE A 191 14.61 7.44 15.49
N THR A 192 15.35 7.80 14.43
CA THR A 192 16.81 7.84 14.49
C THR A 192 17.29 8.82 15.57
N ASP A 193 16.72 10.03 15.61
CA ASP A 193 17.04 11.04 16.62
C ASP A 193 16.74 10.55 18.05
N ILE A 194 15.62 9.83 18.27
CA ILE A 194 15.30 9.17 19.54
C ILE A 194 16.36 8.13 19.92
N ASN A 195 16.68 7.22 18.99
CA ASN A 195 17.59 6.10 19.25
C ASN A 195 18.99 6.61 19.57
N ASP A 196 19.46 7.61 18.83
CA ASP A 196 20.79 8.18 19.03
C ASP A 196 20.86 9.07 20.28
N ALA A 197 19.80 9.81 20.61
CA ALA A 197 19.70 10.53 21.87
C ALA A 197 19.68 9.58 23.09
N ALA A 198 18.96 8.45 23.00
CA ALA A 198 18.93 7.43 24.04
C ALA A 198 20.30 6.76 24.22
N LYS A 199 21.00 6.40 23.14
CA LYS A 199 22.38 5.87 23.19
C LYS A 199 23.35 6.87 23.82
N TYR A 200 23.21 8.15 23.45
CA TYR A 200 24.05 9.21 23.99
C TYR A 200 23.87 9.33 25.52
N LEU A 201 22.63 9.37 26.01
CA LEU A 201 22.36 9.42 27.44
C LEU A 201 22.79 8.12 28.15
N LEU A 202 22.55 6.96 27.54
CA LEU A 202 22.95 5.66 28.07
C LEU A 202 24.46 5.60 28.33
N PHE A 203 25.27 6.11 27.40
CA PHE A 203 26.72 6.17 27.56
C PHE A 203 27.12 7.02 28.78
N GLN A 204 26.53 8.21 28.91
CA GLN A 204 26.81 9.11 30.04
C GLN A 204 26.38 8.52 31.39
N VAL A 205 25.20 7.89 31.41
CA VAL A 205 24.63 7.25 32.62
C VAL A 205 25.46 6.03 33.04
N LYS A 206 25.96 5.22 32.10
CA LYS A 206 26.87 4.09 32.40
C LYS A 206 28.18 4.56 33.02
N ASP A 207 28.77 5.62 32.47
CA ASP A 207 30.00 6.21 33.03
C ASP A 207 29.74 6.82 34.42
N TYR A 208 28.58 7.44 34.64
CA TYR A 208 28.16 7.95 35.95
C TYR A 208 27.94 6.81 36.97
N SER A 209 27.23 5.75 36.60
CA SER A 209 27.00 4.57 37.46
C SER A 209 28.32 3.93 37.89
N ARG A 210 29.25 3.73 36.95
CA ARG A 210 30.58 3.18 37.26
C ARG A 210 31.35 4.07 38.24
N MET A 211 31.21 5.39 38.11
CA MET A 211 31.81 6.35 39.05
C MET A 211 31.18 6.25 40.44
N CYS A 212 29.86 6.06 40.53
CA CYS A 212 29.18 5.82 41.81
C CYS A 212 29.71 4.54 42.49
N ASP A 213 29.84 3.44 41.73
CA ASP A 213 30.32 2.16 42.25
C ASP A 213 31.76 2.27 42.78
N ASN A 214 32.65 2.88 41.99
CA ASN A 214 34.06 3.05 42.35
C ASN A 214 34.27 3.94 43.60
N ASN A 215 33.34 4.87 43.85
CA ASN A 215 33.43 5.80 44.97
C ASN A 215 32.56 5.41 46.18
N GLY A 216 31.88 4.26 46.13
CA GLY A 216 30.99 3.81 47.21
C GLY A 216 29.75 4.70 47.40
N LEU A 217 29.27 5.38 46.35
CA LEU A 217 28.13 6.31 46.39
C LEU A 217 26.81 5.66 45.95
N THR A 218 26.70 4.34 46.05
CA THR A 218 25.55 3.56 45.55
C THR A 218 24.22 3.88 46.25
N GLU A 219 24.27 4.48 47.44
CA GLU A 219 23.08 4.94 48.18
C GLU A 219 22.49 6.26 47.68
N MET A 220 23.22 7.00 46.82
CA MET A 220 22.70 8.23 46.23
C MET A 220 21.54 7.94 45.29
N SER A 221 20.50 8.77 45.38
CA SER A 221 19.27 8.61 44.61
C SER A 221 19.52 8.67 43.09
N SER A 222 20.42 9.54 42.64
CA SER A 222 20.88 9.63 41.25
C SER A 222 21.68 8.41 40.78
N CYS A 223 22.46 7.78 41.66
CA CYS A 223 23.22 6.57 41.35
C CYS A 223 22.30 5.35 41.20
N GLN A 224 21.30 5.22 42.08
CA GLN A 224 20.26 4.19 41.95
C GLN A 224 19.46 4.35 40.65
N TRP A 225 19.05 5.59 40.33
CA TRP A 225 18.38 5.88 39.07
C TRP A 225 19.27 5.57 37.87
N ALA A 226 20.54 5.94 37.93
CA ALA A 226 21.50 5.70 36.85
C ALA A 226 21.76 4.21 36.59
N SER A 227 21.65 3.36 37.60
CA SER A 227 21.69 1.91 37.42
C SER A 227 20.40 1.40 36.77
N TYR A 228 19.25 1.84 37.27
CA TYR A 228 17.93 1.41 36.81
C TYR A 228 17.59 1.81 35.37
N ILE A 229 17.83 3.06 34.99
CA ILE A 229 17.38 3.63 33.72
C ILE A 229 18.10 3.04 32.49
N GLN A 230 19.20 2.32 32.70
CA GLN A 230 20.01 1.76 31.60
C GLN A 230 19.19 0.81 30.73
N GLU A 231 18.40 -0.08 31.35
CA GLU A 231 17.55 -1.02 30.62
C GLU A 231 16.49 -0.27 29.79
N THR A 232 15.86 0.76 30.37
CA THR A 232 14.90 1.60 29.65
C THR A 232 15.56 2.30 28.45
N LEU A 233 16.75 2.87 28.63
CA LEU A 233 17.47 3.55 27.54
C LEU A 233 17.97 2.57 26.48
N GLU A 234 18.37 1.35 26.84
CA GLU A 234 18.72 0.29 25.90
C GLU A 234 17.50 -0.15 25.07
N ASN A 235 16.35 -0.30 25.71
CA ASN A 235 15.10 -0.59 25.04
C ASN A 235 14.73 0.55 24.08
N ILE A 236 14.79 1.81 24.51
CA ILE A 236 14.54 2.96 23.62
C ILE A 236 15.53 2.93 22.44
N ALA A 237 16.84 2.79 22.70
CA ALA A 237 17.89 2.81 21.69
C ALA A 237 17.80 1.70 20.63
N SER A 238 17.18 0.57 20.97
CA SER A 238 17.00 -0.59 20.09
C SER A 238 15.62 -0.67 19.46
N THR A 239 14.69 0.22 19.85
CA THR A 239 13.31 0.16 19.42
C THR A 239 13.14 0.50 17.94
N LYS A 240 12.29 -0.28 17.28
CA LYS A 240 11.75 0.03 15.95
C LYS A 240 10.43 0.81 16.11
N SER A 241 10.22 1.78 15.22
CA SER A 241 9.00 2.54 14.94
C SER A 241 7.71 2.15 15.69
N SER A 242 7.24 0.92 15.51
CA SER A 242 5.88 0.49 15.85
C SER A 242 5.58 0.34 17.34
N VAL A 243 6.59 0.42 18.23
CA VAL A 243 6.43 0.14 19.68
C VAL A 243 6.83 1.33 20.56
N ILE A 244 7.22 2.46 19.97
CA ILE A 244 7.76 3.62 20.71
C ILE A 244 6.77 4.17 21.74
N GLU A 245 5.46 4.09 21.46
CA GLU A 245 4.40 4.45 22.40
C GLU A 245 4.48 3.68 23.73
N TYR A 246 4.98 2.45 23.73
CA TYR A 246 5.08 1.63 24.93
C TYR A 246 6.43 1.74 25.63
N VAL A 247 7.46 2.23 24.92
CA VAL A 247 8.85 2.19 25.40
C VAL A 247 9.29 3.51 26.04
N ILE A 248 8.86 4.67 25.51
CA ILE A 248 9.21 5.97 26.10
C ILE A 248 8.18 6.33 27.19
N PRO A 249 8.56 6.71 28.40
CA PRO A 249 7.61 7.19 29.42
C PRO A 249 6.77 8.39 28.97
N GLU A 250 5.59 8.59 29.58
CA GLU A 250 4.65 9.66 29.19
C GLU A 250 5.04 11.05 29.68
N ASN A 251 5.72 11.11 30.83
CA ASN A 251 6.10 12.35 31.50
C ASN A 251 7.46 12.20 32.21
N LEU A 252 8.02 13.34 32.62
CA LEU A 252 9.33 13.37 33.30
C LEU A 252 9.31 12.63 34.62
N ASP A 253 8.22 12.70 35.38
CA ASP A 253 8.12 12.05 36.70
C ASP A 253 8.25 10.53 36.56
N THR A 254 7.60 9.95 35.55
CA THR A 254 7.72 8.52 35.23
C THR A 254 9.12 8.16 34.74
N PHE A 255 9.78 9.07 34.01
CA PHE A 255 11.17 8.88 33.57
C PHE A 255 12.17 8.82 34.73
N TYR A 256 11.92 9.57 35.80
CA TYR A 256 12.74 9.60 37.01
C TYR A 256 12.27 8.64 38.11
N ARG A 257 11.15 7.94 37.91
CA ARG A 257 10.59 7.03 38.91
C ARG A 257 11.43 5.77 39.02
N ILE A 258 11.92 5.49 40.23
CA ILE A 258 12.49 4.20 40.60
C ILE A 258 11.34 3.35 41.18
N PRO A 259 11.13 2.09 40.75
CA PRO A 259 10.07 1.25 41.30
C PRO A 259 10.24 1.05 42.82
N GLU A 260 9.14 1.04 43.56
CA GLU A 260 9.12 0.98 45.04
C GLU A 260 9.83 -0.25 45.61
N TYR A 261 9.95 -1.32 44.82
CA TYR A 261 10.71 -2.51 45.18
C TYR A 261 12.22 -2.24 45.39
N TYR A 262 12.77 -1.21 44.74
CA TYR A 262 14.20 -0.89 44.74
C TYR A 262 14.57 0.27 45.69
N SER A 263 13.62 1.00 46.28
CA SER A 263 13.90 2.12 47.18
C SER A 263 12.67 2.64 47.94
N ASN A 264 12.91 3.21 49.14
CA ASN A 264 12.00 4.17 49.79
C ASN A 264 11.67 5.32 48.80
N GLN A 265 10.43 5.80 48.73
CA GLN A 265 9.96 6.80 47.76
C GLN A 265 10.96 7.95 47.53
N VAL A 266 11.77 7.85 46.47
CA VAL A 266 12.72 8.90 46.06
C VAL A 266 11.96 9.91 45.22
N SER A 267 12.00 11.18 45.60
CA SER A 267 11.41 12.23 44.78
C SER A 267 12.24 12.45 43.50
N PRO A 268 11.58 12.59 42.32
CA PRO A 268 12.25 12.97 41.08
C PRO A 268 13.15 14.21 41.23
N ASP A 269 12.70 15.20 42.01
CA ASP A 269 13.44 16.43 42.25
C ASP A 269 14.80 16.19 42.91
N LYS A 270 14.91 15.23 43.84
CA LYS A 270 16.19 14.92 44.50
C LYS A 270 17.21 14.38 43.50
N ILE A 271 16.79 13.47 42.61
CA ILE A 271 17.65 12.91 41.55
C ILE A 271 18.14 14.02 40.63
N ARG A 272 17.22 14.90 40.19
CA ARG A 272 17.53 16.01 39.27
C ARG A 272 18.48 17.03 39.89
N GLN A 273 18.31 17.32 41.17
CA GLN A 273 19.22 18.19 41.92
C GLN A 273 20.62 17.58 42.06
N GLU A 274 20.73 16.30 42.40
CA GLU A 274 22.03 15.61 42.49
C GLU A 274 22.79 15.64 41.15
N PHE A 275 22.11 15.44 40.02
CA PHE A 275 22.73 15.58 38.70
C PHE A 275 23.17 17.01 38.39
N GLN A 276 22.41 18.02 38.78
CA GLN A 276 22.84 19.40 38.62
C GLN A 276 24.09 19.72 39.43
N ASP A 277 24.13 19.27 40.69
CA ASP A 277 25.27 19.52 41.56
C ASP A 277 26.52 18.79 41.06
N PHE A 278 26.34 17.57 40.55
CA PHE A 278 27.39 16.82 39.87
C PHE A 278 27.92 17.55 38.63
N ASN A 279 27.03 18.01 37.75
CA ASN A 279 27.39 18.75 36.55
C ASN A 279 28.10 20.07 36.88
N LYS A 280 27.65 20.81 37.90
CA LYS A 280 28.32 22.05 38.37
C LYS A 280 29.72 21.77 38.92
N LYS A 281 29.91 20.63 39.60
CA LYS A 281 31.20 20.23 40.18
C LYS A 281 32.21 19.82 39.10
N LEU A 282 31.80 19.04 38.10
CA LEU A 282 32.71 18.52 37.06
C LEU A 282 32.88 19.46 35.87
N CYS A 283 31.82 20.15 35.47
CA CYS A 283 31.80 21.04 34.31
C CYS A 283 31.39 22.45 34.72
N PRO A 284 32.17 23.14 35.59
CA PRO A 284 31.81 24.46 36.07
C PRO A 284 31.91 25.52 34.96
N ASN A 285 30.81 26.22 34.73
CA ASN A 285 30.81 27.46 33.94
C ASN A 285 31.49 28.57 34.76
N LYS A 286 32.53 29.21 34.21
CA LYS A 286 33.17 30.36 34.87
C LYS A 286 32.44 31.63 34.51
N SER A 287 31.83 32.30 35.49
CA SER A 287 31.24 33.62 35.27
C SER A 287 32.37 34.66 35.12
N LEU A 288 32.51 35.23 33.92
CA LEU A 288 33.44 36.34 33.66
C LEU A 288 32.76 37.69 33.95
N SER A 289 31.43 37.76 33.85
CA SER A 289 30.59 38.90 34.24
C SER A 289 29.12 38.48 34.41
N LYS A 290 28.22 39.40 34.81
CA LYS A 290 26.78 39.12 34.94
C LYS A 290 26.12 38.60 33.65
N THR A 291 26.73 38.82 32.49
CA THR A 291 26.20 38.43 31.16
C THR A 291 27.13 37.50 30.37
N ILE A 292 28.38 37.31 30.80
CA ILE A 292 29.36 36.51 30.06
C ILE A 292 29.80 35.33 30.92
N THR A 293 29.48 34.13 30.46
CA THR A 293 29.95 32.86 31.02
C THR A 293 30.95 32.22 30.07
N GLN A 294 32.09 31.79 30.62
CA GLN A 294 33.06 30.97 29.93
C GLN A 294 32.72 29.50 30.15
N LEU A 295 32.52 28.78 29.04
CA LEU A 295 32.25 27.36 29.03
C LEU A 295 33.51 26.56 29.41
N PRO A 296 33.39 25.44 30.16
CA PRO A 296 34.53 24.59 30.51
C PRO A 296 35.08 23.93 29.25
N SER A 297 36.40 23.73 29.12
CA SER A 297 37.00 23.09 27.92
C SER A 297 36.41 21.70 27.63
N PRO A 298 36.28 21.29 26.35
CA PRO A 298 35.75 19.97 26.02
C PRO A 298 36.66 18.89 26.60
N SER A 299 36.08 17.88 27.22
CA SER A 299 36.83 16.77 27.78
C SER A 299 36.01 15.48 27.66
N ARG A 300 36.62 14.35 28.06
CA ARG A 300 35.89 13.08 28.17
C ARG A 300 34.60 13.22 29.00
N TRP A 301 34.65 14.05 30.04
CA TRP A 301 33.57 14.25 31.00
C TRP A 301 32.72 15.49 30.73
N CYS A 302 33.18 16.48 29.96
CA CYS A 302 32.42 17.70 29.70
C CYS A 302 32.18 17.84 28.19
N GLN A 303 30.99 17.45 27.76
CA GLN A 303 30.61 17.43 26.36
C GLN A 303 29.42 18.36 26.10
N THR A 304 29.43 19.03 24.94
CA THR A 304 28.27 19.78 24.48
C THR A 304 27.34 18.79 23.78
N PRO A 305 26.10 18.60 24.25
CA PRO A 305 25.17 17.66 23.62
C PRO A 305 24.86 18.12 22.20
N PRO A 306 24.80 17.21 21.22
CA PRO A 306 24.36 17.55 19.87
C PRO A 306 22.98 18.22 19.89
N PRO A 307 22.75 19.28 19.10
CA PRO A 307 21.46 19.99 19.09
C PRO A 307 20.26 19.09 18.80
N ALA A 308 20.44 18.01 18.03
CA ALA A 308 19.41 17.02 17.76
C ALA A 308 18.97 16.27 19.02
N TYR A 309 19.84 16.05 20.01
CA TYR A 309 19.50 15.31 21.23
C TYR A 309 18.98 16.24 22.34
N CYS A 310 19.21 17.55 22.17
CA CYS A 310 18.92 18.59 23.14
C CYS A 310 18.14 19.73 22.47
N ASN A 311 16.95 19.42 21.95
CA ASN A 311 16.13 20.33 21.16
C ASN A 311 14.84 20.76 21.87
N ALA A 312 14.45 20.12 22.98
CA ALA A 312 13.24 20.52 23.69
C ALA A 312 13.44 21.80 24.52
N ILE A 313 12.38 22.61 24.59
CA ILE A 313 12.29 23.69 25.56
C ILE A 313 12.14 23.05 26.93
N GLN A 314 13.11 23.31 27.81
CA GLN A 314 13.04 22.89 29.20
C GLN A 314 12.30 23.94 30.02
N GLU A 315 11.36 23.47 30.84
CA GLU A 315 10.59 24.29 31.76
C GLU A 315 10.96 23.96 33.21
N GLY A 316 10.88 24.95 34.09
CA GLY A 316 11.10 24.78 35.53
C GLY A 316 12.53 25.04 36.03
N LYS A 317 12.78 24.62 37.27
CA LYS A 317 13.98 24.96 38.07
C LYS A 317 15.27 24.36 37.51
N TYR A 318 15.16 23.28 36.73
CA TYR A 318 16.32 22.52 36.27
C TYR A 318 16.78 22.85 34.85
N LYS A 319 16.31 23.99 34.31
CA LYS A 319 16.64 24.43 32.95
C LYS A 319 18.15 24.60 32.76
N THR A 320 18.62 24.13 31.62
CA THR A 320 20.02 24.15 31.19
C THR A 320 20.17 24.95 29.88
N GLY A 321 21.35 25.52 29.64
CA GLY A 321 21.64 26.28 28.43
C GLY A 321 21.90 25.37 27.21
N MET A 322 21.50 25.82 26.02
CA MET A 322 21.61 25.04 24.78
C MET A 322 23.06 24.75 24.35
N SER A 323 24.02 25.55 24.83
CA SER A 323 25.45 25.40 24.53
C SER A 323 26.30 25.01 25.74
N ASP A 324 25.64 24.74 26.88
CA ASP A 324 26.32 24.29 28.08
C ASP A 324 26.96 22.91 27.86
N ARG A 325 27.99 22.63 28.66
CA ARG A 325 28.68 21.35 28.67
C ARG A 325 28.31 20.60 29.92
N PHE A 326 27.93 19.34 29.75
CA PHE A 326 27.46 18.49 30.84
C PHE A 326 28.29 17.21 30.92
N ALA A 327 28.38 16.68 32.13
CA ALA A 327 28.82 15.30 32.35
C ALA A 327 27.68 14.32 32.11
N VAL A 328 26.47 14.66 32.57
CA VAL A 328 25.25 13.93 32.26
C VAL A 328 24.20 14.94 31.79
N ALA A 329 23.80 14.86 30.53
CA ALA A 329 22.81 15.74 29.92
C ALA A 329 21.37 15.22 30.11
N ASN A 330 21.06 14.70 31.30
CA ASN A 330 19.78 14.04 31.61
C ASN A 330 18.58 14.96 31.35
N GLU A 331 18.59 16.18 31.89
CA GLU A 331 17.46 17.11 31.75
C GLU A 331 17.14 17.45 30.29
N CYS A 332 18.16 17.72 29.48
CA CYS A 332 17.93 18.09 28.09
C CYS A 332 17.53 16.91 27.20
N VAL A 333 18.18 15.77 27.41
CA VAL A 333 17.92 14.60 26.56
C VAL A 333 16.56 13.99 26.90
N THR A 334 16.22 13.84 28.18
CA THR A 334 14.91 13.28 28.59
C THR A 334 13.74 14.16 28.14
N THR A 335 13.85 15.49 28.26
CA THR A 335 12.84 16.43 27.73
C THR A 335 12.72 16.34 26.21
N SER A 336 13.83 16.17 25.50
CA SER A 336 13.84 15.97 24.04
C SER A 336 13.19 14.66 23.63
N LEU A 337 13.47 13.56 24.35
CA LEU A 337 12.81 12.26 24.13
C LEU A 337 11.28 12.36 24.30
N LEU A 338 10.80 13.06 25.33
CA LEU A 338 9.36 13.30 25.53
C LEU A 338 8.75 14.17 24.42
N ARG A 339 9.47 15.20 23.95
CA ARG A 339 9.04 16.00 22.79
C ARG A 339 8.94 15.11 21.54
N TYR A 340 9.94 14.27 21.29
CA TYR A 340 9.96 13.39 20.14
C TYR A 340 8.84 12.35 20.20
N ARG A 341 8.54 11.78 21.38
CA ARG A 341 7.35 10.94 21.58
C ARG A 341 6.07 11.63 21.10
N LYS A 342 5.82 12.88 21.54
CA LYS A 342 4.63 13.65 21.13
C LYS A 342 4.59 13.91 19.62
N VAL A 343 5.72 14.28 19.02
CA VAL A 343 5.83 14.49 17.56
C VAL A 343 5.52 13.18 16.83
N LEU A 344 6.11 12.08 17.27
CA LEU A 344 5.97 10.77 16.65
C LEU A 344 4.53 10.25 16.71
N LEU A 345 3.86 10.38 17.86
CA LEU A 345 2.44 10.04 18.01
C LEU A 345 1.55 10.87 17.08
N LYS A 346 1.85 12.16 16.91
CA LYS A 346 1.12 13.04 15.98
C LYS A 346 1.33 12.61 14.52
N GLU A 347 2.56 12.33 14.11
CA GLU A 347 2.86 11.88 12.75
C GLU A 347 2.28 10.48 12.49
N GLN A 348 2.30 9.58 13.48
CA GLN A 348 1.66 8.26 13.39
C GLN A 348 0.14 8.39 13.16
N ALA A 349 -0.53 9.27 13.91
CA ALA A 349 -1.96 9.55 13.71
C ALA A 349 -2.25 10.14 12.33
N ARG A 350 -1.34 10.95 11.78
CA ARG A 350 -1.47 11.49 10.41
C ARG A 350 -1.29 10.41 9.35
N LEU A 351 -0.28 9.54 9.53
CA LEU A 351 -0.02 8.42 8.61
C LEU A 351 -1.15 7.38 8.65
N SER A 352 -1.77 7.15 9.80
CA SER A 352 -2.90 6.22 9.93
C SER A 352 -4.16 6.73 9.19
N LEU A 353 -4.44 8.04 9.21
CA LEU A 353 -5.51 8.65 8.41
C LEU A 353 -5.29 8.46 6.90
N SER A 354 -4.02 8.44 6.46
CA SER A 354 -3.66 8.24 5.05
C SER A 354 -3.45 6.77 4.67
N LYS A 355 -3.75 5.81 5.57
CA LYS A 355 -3.48 4.38 5.34
C LYS A 355 -4.12 3.84 4.06
N ASN A 356 -5.35 4.25 3.78
CA ASN A 356 -6.13 3.76 2.63
C ASN A 356 -5.97 4.62 1.37
N ALA A 357 -5.44 5.84 1.49
CA ALA A 357 -5.34 6.78 0.38
C ALA A 357 -4.58 6.21 -0.84
N PRO A 358 -3.45 5.47 -0.67
CA PRO A 358 -2.78 4.85 -1.80
C PRO A 358 -3.64 3.79 -2.52
N HIS A 359 -4.43 3.01 -1.77
CA HIS A 359 -5.31 1.98 -2.35
C HIS A 359 -6.40 2.60 -3.23
N TYR A 360 -7.08 3.65 -2.74
CA TYR A 360 -8.08 4.40 -3.53
C TYR A 360 -7.48 5.03 -4.78
N ARG A 361 -6.27 5.58 -4.67
CA ARG A 361 -5.53 6.14 -5.80
C ARG A 361 -5.21 5.10 -6.86
N TRP A 362 -4.80 3.89 -6.46
CA TRP A 362 -4.53 2.82 -7.42
C TRP A 362 -5.80 2.33 -8.11
N MET A 363 -6.92 2.22 -7.41
CA MET A 363 -8.22 1.97 -8.05
C MET A 363 -8.57 3.06 -9.07
N TRP A 364 -8.28 4.31 -8.75
CA TRP A 364 -8.45 5.42 -9.69
C TRP A 364 -7.55 5.27 -10.93
N PHE A 365 -6.28 4.90 -10.77
CA PHE A 365 -5.39 4.64 -11.92
C PHE A 365 -5.86 3.47 -12.79
N ILE A 366 -6.40 2.40 -12.18
CA ILE A 366 -6.99 1.27 -12.92
C ILE A 366 -8.23 1.73 -13.70
N ALA A 367 -9.11 2.53 -13.09
CA ALA A 367 -10.25 3.12 -13.78
C ALA A 367 -9.78 4.04 -14.93
N MET A 368 -8.64 4.69 -14.77
CA MET A 368 -8.09 5.57 -15.80
C MET A 368 -7.46 4.89 -16.98
N SER A 369 -6.87 3.72 -16.79
CA SER A 369 -6.32 2.98 -17.91
C SER A 369 -7.41 2.68 -18.95
N PHE A 370 -8.66 2.45 -18.50
CA PHE A 370 -9.83 2.30 -19.36
C PHE A 370 -10.09 3.55 -20.25
N PHE A 371 -10.11 4.75 -19.67
CA PHE A 371 -10.31 5.99 -20.43
C PHE A 371 -9.16 6.25 -21.41
N ILE A 372 -7.92 5.95 -21.02
CA ILE A 372 -6.75 6.02 -21.90
C ILE A 372 -6.91 5.06 -23.08
N GLY A 373 -7.38 3.84 -22.84
CA GLY A 373 -7.74 2.88 -23.89
C GLY A 373 -8.74 3.46 -24.89
N GLY A 374 -9.78 4.13 -24.38
CA GLY A 374 -10.77 4.82 -25.21
C GLY A 374 -10.18 5.96 -26.06
N LYS A 375 -9.24 6.73 -25.51
CA LYS A 375 -8.54 7.77 -26.26
C LYS A 375 -7.67 7.20 -27.38
N ILE A 376 -6.92 6.15 -27.10
CA ILE A 376 -6.11 5.44 -28.09
C ILE A 376 -7.01 4.93 -29.21
N ALA A 377 -8.16 4.34 -28.88
CA ALA A 377 -9.16 3.92 -29.86
C ALA A 377 -9.64 5.09 -30.72
N ASN A 378 -9.99 6.23 -30.11
CA ASN A 378 -10.43 7.43 -30.83
C ASN A 378 -9.37 8.00 -31.79
N VAL A 379 -8.10 7.93 -31.42
CA VAL A 379 -6.99 8.32 -32.31
C VAL A 379 -6.84 7.31 -33.45
N MET A 380 -6.90 6.01 -33.14
CA MET A 380 -6.82 4.95 -34.16
C MET A 380 -7.97 4.97 -35.16
N THR A 381 -9.20 5.27 -34.73
CA THR A 381 -10.36 5.39 -35.64
C THR A 381 -10.21 6.59 -36.58
N LYS A 382 -9.58 7.67 -36.11
CA LYS A 382 -9.23 8.85 -36.92
C LYS A 382 -8.14 8.52 -37.95
N ILE A 383 -7.03 7.92 -37.52
CA ILE A 383 -5.95 7.48 -38.43
C ILE A 383 -6.47 6.48 -39.47
N GLY A 384 -7.34 5.56 -39.05
CA GLY A 384 -7.97 4.57 -39.92
C GLY A 384 -9.05 5.13 -40.86
N ASN A 385 -9.32 6.44 -40.82
CA ASN A 385 -10.38 7.12 -41.56
C ASN A 385 -11.73 6.38 -41.50
N VAL A 386 -12.05 5.81 -40.33
CA VAL A 386 -13.25 4.97 -40.15
C VAL A 386 -14.52 5.79 -40.42
N GLU A 387 -14.49 7.08 -40.11
CA GLU A 387 -15.60 8.03 -40.30
C GLU A 387 -15.87 8.38 -41.78
N ASN A 388 -14.89 8.25 -42.67
CA ASN A 388 -15.04 8.59 -44.09
C ASN A 388 -15.47 7.39 -44.95
N ARG A 389 -15.68 6.22 -44.34
CA ARG A 389 -16.11 5.02 -45.06
C ARG A 389 -17.59 5.08 -45.45
N LEU A 390 -17.92 4.38 -46.53
CA LEU A 390 -19.29 4.24 -47.04
C LEU A 390 -20.25 3.70 -45.95
N ILE A 391 -21.54 4.03 -46.03
CA ILE A 391 -22.56 3.65 -45.04
C ILE A 391 -22.69 2.12 -44.91
N THR A 392 -22.45 1.37 -45.99
CA THR A 392 -22.38 -0.11 -45.98
C THR A 392 -21.19 -0.65 -45.18
N GLU A 393 -20.19 0.18 -44.92
CA GLU A 393 -19.01 -0.14 -44.12
C GLU A 393 -19.06 0.44 -42.70
N LYS A 394 -19.98 1.36 -42.43
CA LYS A 394 -20.32 1.84 -41.08
C LYS A 394 -21.35 0.90 -40.45
N HIS A 395 -21.42 0.85 -39.12
CA HIS A 395 -22.40 0.02 -38.39
C HIS A 395 -22.27 -1.50 -38.66
N ARG A 396 -21.08 -1.98 -39.00
CA ARG A 396 -20.85 -3.41 -39.28
C ARG A 396 -21.18 -4.27 -38.08
N VAL A 397 -20.84 -3.81 -36.88
CA VAL A 397 -21.18 -4.50 -35.63
C VAL A 397 -22.70 -4.54 -35.45
N LYS A 398 -23.40 -3.44 -35.73
CA LYS A 398 -24.88 -3.40 -35.65
C LYS A 398 -25.50 -4.41 -36.61
N PHE A 399 -24.99 -4.54 -37.84
CA PHE A 399 -25.47 -5.52 -38.81
C PHE A 399 -25.18 -6.96 -38.38
N ILE A 400 -23.99 -7.22 -37.85
CA ILE A 400 -23.63 -8.53 -37.29
C ILE A 400 -24.54 -8.86 -36.10
N LEU A 401 -24.70 -7.95 -35.14
CA LEU A 401 -25.57 -8.10 -33.97
C LEU A 401 -27.02 -8.36 -34.36
N LEU A 402 -27.57 -7.60 -35.32
CA LEU A 402 -28.93 -7.82 -35.83
C LEU A 402 -29.06 -9.20 -36.49
N LYS A 403 -28.05 -9.64 -37.24
CA LYS A 403 -28.03 -10.95 -37.89
C LYS A 403 -27.87 -12.09 -36.88
N THR A 404 -27.06 -11.92 -35.84
CA THR A 404 -26.87 -12.92 -34.77
C THR A 404 -28.09 -13.00 -33.88
N CYS A 405 -28.67 -11.86 -33.49
CA CYS A 405 -29.92 -11.80 -32.74
C CYS A 405 -31.06 -12.45 -33.55
N GLY A 406 -31.19 -12.14 -34.83
CA GLY A 406 -32.13 -12.80 -35.73
C GLY A 406 -31.91 -14.31 -35.85
N PHE A 407 -30.65 -14.77 -35.83
CA PHE A 407 -30.31 -16.19 -35.82
C PHE A 407 -30.69 -16.87 -34.49
N ILE A 408 -30.38 -16.25 -33.35
CA ILE A 408 -30.73 -16.75 -32.02
C ILE A 408 -32.25 -16.84 -31.87
N VAL A 409 -32.98 -15.79 -32.22
CA VAL A 409 -34.45 -15.77 -32.19
C VAL A 409 -35.03 -16.86 -33.09
N ARG A 410 -34.53 -17.04 -34.32
CA ARG A 410 -34.96 -18.15 -35.19
C ARG A 410 -34.66 -19.52 -34.60
N THR A 411 -33.53 -19.67 -33.92
CA THR A 411 -33.13 -20.94 -33.29
C THR A 411 -34.02 -21.25 -32.09
N LEU A 412 -34.29 -20.25 -31.24
CA LEU A 412 -35.22 -20.37 -30.12
C LEU A 412 -36.65 -20.70 -30.58
N ILE A 413 -37.13 -20.05 -31.65
CA ILE A 413 -38.44 -20.36 -32.26
C ILE A 413 -38.47 -21.81 -32.76
N ARG A 414 -37.43 -22.28 -33.44
CA ARG A 414 -37.33 -23.68 -33.91
C ARG A 414 -37.29 -24.66 -32.74
N CYS A 415 -36.57 -24.36 -31.67
CA CYS A 415 -36.54 -25.17 -30.45
C CYS A 415 -37.93 -25.21 -29.78
N ALA A 416 -38.63 -24.08 -29.69
CA ALA A 416 -39.99 -24.03 -29.15
C ALA A 416 -40.99 -24.84 -29.98
N ILE A 417 -40.92 -24.78 -31.32
CA ILE A 417 -41.76 -25.58 -32.22
C ILE A 417 -41.45 -27.08 -32.08
N LEU A 418 -40.17 -27.45 -31.96
CA LEU A 418 -39.76 -28.84 -31.72
C LEU A 418 -40.27 -29.34 -30.36
N PHE A 419 -40.13 -28.54 -29.32
CA PHE A 419 -40.64 -28.86 -27.99
C PHE A 419 -42.16 -29.03 -27.99
N TRP A 420 -42.88 -28.15 -28.69
CA TRP A 420 -44.33 -28.25 -28.88
C TRP A 420 -44.74 -29.53 -29.61
N LYS A 421 -44.03 -29.92 -30.68
CA LYS A 421 -44.29 -31.17 -31.42
C LYS A 421 -44.05 -32.40 -30.56
N VAL A 422 -42.97 -32.42 -29.79
CA VAL A 422 -42.65 -33.54 -28.87
C VAL A 422 -43.70 -33.63 -27.77
N PHE A 423 -44.10 -32.50 -27.17
CA PHE A 423 -45.12 -32.43 -26.13
C PHE A 423 -46.50 -32.88 -26.60
N PHE A 424 -46.93 -32.49 -27.81
CA PHE A 424 -48.18 -32.99 -28.38
C PHE A 424 -48.11 -34.47 -28.76
N SER A 425 -46.95 -34.94 -29.22
CA SER A 425 -46.73 -36.36 -29.52
C SER A 425 -46.82 -37.22 -28.24
N THR A 426 -46.21 -36.78 -27.13
CA THR A 426 -46.29 -37.49 -25.86
C THR A 426 -47.70 -37.43 -25.26
N ILE A 427 -48.41 -36.30 -25.34
CA ILE A 427 -49.81 -36.22 -24.91
C ILE A 427 -50.71 -37.15 -25.75
N ASN A 428 -50.54 -37.21 -27.07
CA ASN A 428 -51.30 -38.12 -27.92
C ASN A 428 -50.98 -39.60 -27.63
N TYR A 429 -49.72 -39.90 -27.32
CA TYR A 429 -49.31 -41.24 -26.88
C TYR A 429 -49.96 -41.63 -25.54
N ILE A 430 -49.95 -40.72 -24.56
CA ILE A 430 -50.60 -40.92 -23.24
C ILE A 430 -52.11 -41.07 -23.39
N LYS A 431 -52.76 -40.26 -24.25
CA LYS A 431 -54.20 -40.41 -24.55
C LYS A 431 -54.51 -41.75 -25.20
N ARG A 432 -53.67 -42.25 -26.12
CA ARG A 432 -53.81 -43.59 -26.71
C ARG A 432 -53.68 -44.70 -25.66
N LEU A 433 -52.70 -44.59 -24.77
CA LEU A 433 -52.50 -45.55 -23.67
C LEU A 433 -53.69 -45.58 -22.69
N LYS A 434 -54.26 -44.41 -22.35
CA LYS A 434 -55.47 -44.34 -21.51
C LYS A 434 -56.69 -44.96 -22.18
N LYS A 435 -56.82 -44.87 -23.51
CA LYS A 435 -57.94 -45.46 -24.25
C LYS A 435 -57.88 -46.99 -24.23
N ILE A 436 -56.68 -47.56 -24.38
CA ILE A 436 -56.44 -49.01 -24.34
C ILE A 436 -56.77 -49.61 -22.95
N LYS A 437 -56.58 -48.84 -21.87
CA LYS A 437 -56.88 -49.28 -20.49
C LYS A 437 -58.37 -49.27 -20.12
N HIS A 438 -59.23 -48.67 -20.93
CA HIS A 438 -60.68 -48.63 -20.71
C HIS A 438 -61.47 -49.67 -21.54
N ASP A 439 -60.80 -50.33 -22.49
CA ASP A 439 -61.39 -51.38 -23.35
C ASP A 439 -60.97 -52.81 -22.90
N THR A 440 -60.35 -52.94 -21.72
CA THR A 440 -60.08 -54.19 -20.99
C THR A 440 -60.74 -54.12 -19.63
#